data_AF-A0A943K031-F1
#
_entry.id   AF-A0A943K031-F1
#
_cell.length_a   1.000
_cell.length_b   1.000
_cell.length_c   1.000
_cell.angle_alpha   90.00
_cell.angle_beta   90.00
_cell.angle_gamma   90.00
#
_symmetry.space_group_name_H-M   'P 1'
#
loop_
_entity.id
_entity.type
_entity.pdbx_description
1 polymer ?
#
loop_
_entity_poly.entity_id
_entity_poly.type
_entity_poly.pdbx_seq_one_letter_code
_entity_poly.pdbx_strand_id
1 'polypeptide(L)'
;MEDLKENINPASLNGVIGRKWYFIIGAVLGTIVVILTWFLAPNIMAGIGEAAKNNDTVNVYSIFNSGLIPDSQMYSFLFLVLAGIFFGFVNNTKRLRDITGSKKQSIIYAICLLLLALSLYFFNINSFMYMLVYSINMLTGLILIFKEGKYIKQKVTQIDAIKRSEMVDTKKSVSFWRRIFAHFIDSIIILNIVLYLILFMGATLWYKAGAFGILVSLIISFIYYSIMNSKISNGQTLGKKALGIKVVDAEGDFLTLDKSAVRSLIYTLCGSVGICFYYAASTVMPDYLTMQPDFIYTMTILAILTIALYGTFLFNIKTRQTFHDFASGSYVVLKTNYSKLYNPKSNPAPAIIVSIAAFILCWSVSSSITGHIKLLPLNPDFTKQISSDLKINALQTEFNPDNGMLIITVRTPNIEDKMLAEKIYTYISENFIQIDKVISTKIILQNSYIVGAIGEVKRHTYTVK
;
A
#
# COMPACT_ATOMS: atom_id res chain seq x y z
N MET A 1 -11.82 -17.00 44.94
CA MET A 1 -11.69 -16.51 43.56
C MET A 1 -12.09 -15.05 43.61
N GLU A 2 -11.16 -14.12 43.39
CA GLU A 2 -11.49 -12.69 43.33
C GLU A 2 -12.47 -12.42 42.18
N ASP A 3 -13.62 -11.86 42.52
CA ASP A 3 -14.58 -11.31 41.57
C ASP A 3 -13.94 -10.13 40.84
N LEU A 4 -13.34 -10.42 39.69
CA LEU A 4 -12.87 -9.41 38.75
C LEU A 4 -14.08 -8.72 38.11
N LYS A 5 -14.58 -7.67 38.78
CA LYS A 5 -15.54 -6.74 38.21
C LYS A 5 -15.00 -6.18 36.90
N GLU A 6 -15.83 -6.34 35.87
CA GLU A 6 -15.57 -6.01 34.48
C GLU A 6 -15.38 -4.49 34.26
N ASN A 7 -14.33 -4.09 33.54
CA ASN A 7 -14.23 -2.71 33.05
C ASN A 7 -15.17 -2.55 31.85
N ILE A 8 -16.28 -1.86 32.08
CA ILE A 8 -17.40 -1.67 31.15
C ILE A 8 -16.99 -0.86 29.91
N ASN A 9 -15.83 -0.19 29.93
CA ASN A 9 -15.30 0.48 28.74
C ASN A 9 -14.53 -0.53 27.86
N PRO A 10 -15.07 -0.95 26.70
CA PRO A 10 -14.39 -1.89 25.80
C PRO A 10 -13.04 -1.35 25.27
N ALA A 11 -12.81 -0.04 25.31
CA ALA A 11 -11.57 0.61 24.91
C ALA A 11 -10.58 0.84 26.06
N SER A 12 -10.92 0.48 27.31
CA SER A 12 -10.02 0.64 28.46
C SER A 12 -8.87 -0.37 28.48
N LEU A 13 -7.82 -0.06 29.25
CA LEU A 13 -6.65 -0.93 29.50
C LEU A 13 -7.03 -2.37 29.89
N ASN A 14 -8.17 -2.54 30.57
CA ASN A 14 -8.65 -3.81 31.10
C ASN A 14 -9.82 -4.41 30.28
N GLY A 15 -10.33 -3.69 29.27
CA GLY A 15 -11.45 -4.09 28.44
C GLY A 15 -11.09 -5.16 27.40
N VAL A 16 -12.07 -6.00 27.06
CA VAL A 16 -11.94 -7.16 26.13
C VAL A 16 -11.50 -6.73 24.72
N ILE A 17 -11.96 -5.57 24.26
CA ILE A 17 -11.65 -5.05 22.92
C ILE A 17 -10.27 -4.37 22.94
N GLY A 18 -9.93 -3.59 23.97
CA GLY A 18 -8.64 -2.90 24.14
C GLY A 18 -7.41 -3.79 23.96
N ARG A 19 -7.47 -5.09 24.32
CA ARG A 19 -6.33 -6.01 24.20
C ARG A 19 -5.94 -6.41 22.77
N LYS A 20 -6.91 -6.55 21.85
CA LYS A 20 -6.61 -6.71 20.41
C LYS A 20 -6.15 -5.38 19.78
N TRP A 21 -6.65 -4.25 20.28
CA TRP A 21 -6.21 -2.92 19.85
C TRP A 21 -4.74 -2.65 20.16
N TYR A 22 -4.16 -3.15 21.26
CA TYR A 22 -2.72 -2.94 21.52
C TYR A 22 -1.82 -3.54 20.44
N PHE A 23 -2.15 -4.71 19.90
CA PHE A 23 -1.37 -5.27 18.80
C PHE A 23 -1.53 -4.44 17.52
N ILE A 24 -2.76 -4.01 17.21
CA ILE A 24 -3.04 -3.18 16.02
C ILE A 24 -2.38 -1.78 16.16
N ILE A 25 -2.46 -1.16 17.32
CA ILE A 25 -1.75 0.08 17.67
C ILE A 25 -0.24 -0.17 17.55
N GLY A 26 0.26 -1.31 18.03
CA GLY A 26 1.65 -1.71 17.86
C GLY A 26 2.06 -1.82 16.39
N ALA A 27 1.23 -2.39 15.53
CA ALA A 27 1.48 -2.49 14.09
C ALA A 27 1.46 -1.11 13.41
N VAL A 28 0.52 -0.23 13.81
CA VAL A 28 0.46 1.16 13.33
C VAL A 28 1.70 1.94 13.78
N LEU A 29 2.07 1.85 15.06
CA LEU A 29 3.29 2.46 15.60
C LEU A 29 4.53 1.91 14.91
N GLY A 30 4.60 0.59 14.65
CA GLY A 30 5.68 -0.02 13.87
C GLY A 30 5.76 0.56 12.46
N THR A 31 4.63 0.79 11.80
CA THR A 31 4.60 1.43 10.47
C THR A 31 5.06 2.89 10.54
N ILE A 32 4.63 3.64 11.56
CA ILE A 32 5.09 5.01 11.79
C ILE A 32 6.60 5.02 12.01
N VAL A 33 7.14 4.08 12.81
CA VAL A 33 8.57 3.93 13.03
C VAL A 33 9.30 3.70 11.70
N VAL A 34 8.81 2.77 10.86
CA VAL A 34 9.39 2.54 9.52
C VAL A 34 9.37 3.81 8.68
N ILE A 35 8.24 4.52 8.62
CA ILE A 35 8.14 5.79 7.86
C ILE A 35 9.15 6.82 8.40
N LEU A 36 9.24 6.98 9.72
CA LEU A 36 10.20 7.88 10.35
C LEU A 36 11.64 7.47 10.05
N THR A 37 11.95 6.18 9.92
CA THR A 37 13.27 5.71 9.51
C THR A 37 13.64 6.22 8.12
N TRP A 38 12.71 6.24 7.17
CA TRP A 38 12.96 6.80 5.83
C TRP A 38 13.28 8.30 5.85
N PHE A 39 12.69 9.06 6.78
CA PHE A 39 12.94 10.50 6.90
C PHE A 39 14.18 10.87 7.72
N LEU A 40 14.41 10.15 8.83
CA LEU A 40 15.45 10.48 9.80
C LEU A 40 16.77 9.74 9.55
N ALA A 41 16.74 8.65 8.79
CA ALA A 41 17.89 7.82 8.47
C ALA A 41 17.96 7.46 6.97
N PRO A 42 17.86 8.44 6.05
CA PRO A 42 17.79 8.17 4.61
C PRO A 42 19.03 7.46 4.06
N ASN A 43 20.24 7.73 4.58
CA ASN A 43 21.47 7.12 4.08
C ASN A 43 21.58 5.64 4.46
N ILE A 44 21.00 5.24 5.60
CA ILE A 44 20.90 3.83 5.99
C ILE A 44 19.98 3.10 5.01
N MET A 45 18.84 3.69 4.69
CA MET A 45 17.90 3.10 3.73
C MET A 45 18.47 3.06 2.31
N ALA A 46 19.19 4.11 1.89
CA ALA A 46 19.89 4.15 0.61
C ALA A 46 20.98 3.08 0.53
N GLY A 47 21.80 2.91 1.58
CA GLY A 47 22.84 1.88 1.63
C GLY A 47 22.26 0.46 1.61
N ILE A 48 21.15 0.21 2.32
CA ILE A 48 20.39 -1.05 2.23
C ILE A 48 19.91 -1.28 0.80
N GLY A 49 19.32 -0.27 0.17
CA GLY A 49 18.79 -0.36 -1.19
C GLY A 49 19.86 -0.59 -2.25
N GLU A 50 21.00 0.10 -2.13
CA GLU A 50 22.13 -0.01 -3.07
C GLU A 50 22.81 -1.37 -2.97
N ALA A 51 23.06 -1.85 -1.75
CA ALA A 51 23.62 -3.18 -1.56
C ALA A 51 22.66 -4.29 -1.98
N ALA A 52 21.35 -4.13 -1.73
CA ALA A 52 20.36 -5.05 -2.27
C ALA A 52 20.38 -5.10 -3.81
N LYS A 53 20.58 -3.94 -4.46
CA LYS A 53 20.68 -3.81 -5.92
C LYS A 53 21.94 -4.46 -6.50
N ASN A 54 23.07 -4.35 -5.81
CA ASN A 54 24.35 -4.96 -6.20
C ASN A 54 24.43 -6.46 -5.84
N ASN A 55 23.38 -7.00 -5.22
CA ASN A 55 23.36 -8.35 -4.67
C ASN A 55 24.44 -8.58 -3.59
N ASP A 56 24.89 -7.50 -2.96
CA ASP A 56 25.86 -7.52 -1.89
C ASP A 56 25.25 -8.14 -0.64
N THR A 57 26.03 -8.95 0.05
CA THR A 57 25.61 -9.54 1.32
C THR A 57 25.80 -8.52 2.45
N VAL A 58 24.86 -7.59 2.56
CA VAL A 58 24.85 -6.60 3.65
C VAL A 58 23.80 -6.91 4.70
N ASN A 59 24.14 -6.56 5.93
CA ASN A 59 23.24 -6.46 7.07
C ASN A 59 23.34 -5.06 7.68
N VAL A 60 22.37 -4.69 8.52
CA VAL A 60 22.33 -3.34 9.11
C VAL A 60 23.57 -3.05 9.96
N TYR A 61 24.13 -4.07 10.62
CA TYR A 61 25.37 -3.94 11.39
C TYR A 61 26.57 -3.57 10.51
N SER A 62 26.75 -4.24 9.36
CA SER A 62 27.83 -3.93 8.40
C SER A 62 27.71 -2.51 7.84
N ILE A 63 26.48 -2.05 7.64
CA ILE A 63 26.18 -0.70 7.14
C ILE A 63 26.58 0.35 8.18
N PHE A 64 26.28 0.13 9.47
CA PHE A 64 26.73 1.01 10.55
C PHE A 64 28.25 1.10 10.64
N ASN A 65 28.95 0.00 10.41
CA ASN A 65 30.41 -0.04 10.46
C ASN A 65 31.09 0.41 9.16
N SER A 66 30.34 0.81 8.13
CA SER A 66 30.90 1.26 6.86
C SER A 66 31.57 2.64 6.94
N GLY A 67 31.26 3.43 7.97
CA GLY A 67 31.71 4.83 8.08
C GLY A 67 31.02 5.79 7.10
N LEU A 68 30.10 5.30 6.27
CA LEU A 68 29.38 6.09 5.25
C LEU A 68 28.14 6.81 5.79
N ILE A 69 27.76 6.54 7.04
CA ILE A 69 26.55 7.08 7.67
C ILE A 69 26.91 8.14 8.69
N PRO A 70 26.33 9.35 8.60
CA PRO A 70 26.49 10.37 9.63
C PRO A 70 26.01 9.87 10.99
N ASP A 71 26.78 10.13 12.05
CA ASP A 71 26.45 9.70 13.42
C ASP A 71 25.03 10.10 13.85
N SER A 72 24.57 11.29 13.46
CA SER A 72 23.21 11.78 13.76
C SER A 72 22.10 10.88 13.19
N GLN A 73 22.28 10.33 11.99
CA GLN A 73 21.33 9.40 11.38
C GLN A 73 21.41 8.02 12.05
N MET A 74 22.62 7.58 12.44
CA MET A 74 22.81 6.35 13.21
C MET A 74 22.09 6.42 14.55
N TYR A 75 22.25 7.52 15.31
CA TYR A 75 21.55 7.73 16.58
C TYR A 75 20.03 7.79 16.39
N SER A 76 19.55 8.46 15.34
CA SER A 76 18.11 8.53 15.03
C SER A 76 17.53 7.15 14.74
N PHE A 77 18.25 6.33 13.95
CA PHE A 77 17.86 4.95 13.69
C PHE A 77 17.84 4.10 14.96
N LEU A 78 18.91 4.16 15.76
CA LEU A 78 19.00 3.42 17.02
C LEU A 78 17.87 3.79 17.99
N PHE A 79 17.55 5.09 18.10
CA PHE A 79 16.43 5.56 18.90
C PHE A 79 15.09 4.98 18.42
N LEU A 80 14.84 5.00 17.11
CA LEU A 80 13.63 4.43 16.51
C LEU A 80 13.53 2.92 16.73
N VAL A 81 14.65 2.19 16.60
CA VAL A 81 14.72 0.76 16.89
C VAL A 81 14.42 0.49 18.37
N LEU A 82 15.03 1.23 19.29
CA LEU A 82 14.77 1.11 20.74
C LEU A 82 13.31 1.41 21.09
N ALA A 83 12.71 2.43 20.48
CA ALA A 83 11.29 2.72 20.62
C ALA A 83 10.42 1.56 20.10
N GLY A 84 10.76 1.02 18.92
CA GLY A 84 10.10 -0.14 18.33
C GLY A 84 10.19 -1.39 19.21
N ILE A 85 11.36 -1.66 19.79
CA ILE A 85 11.60 -2.73 20.77
C ILE A 85 10.68 -2.56 21.97
N PHE A 86 10.67 -1.36 22.57
CA PHE A 86 9.90 -1.09 23.78
C PHE A 86 8.39 -1.24 23.53
N PHE A 87 7.85 -0.57 22.51
CA PHE A 87 6.43 -0.64 22.20
C PHE A 87 6.01 -2.03 21.72
N GLY A 88 6.84 -2.68 20.89
CA GLY A 88 6.63 -4.05 20.42
C GLY A 88 6.56 -5.03 21.59
N PHE A 89 7.51 -4.96 22.52
CA PHE A 89 7.53 -5.80 23.72
C PHE A 89 6.29 -5.58 24.60
N VAL A 90 5.94 -4.33 24.91
CA VAL A 90 4.76 -4.00 25.72
C VAL A 90 3.47 -4.52 25.08
N ASN A 91 3.30 -4.30 23.78
CA ASN A 91 2.09 -4.70 23.06
C ASN A 91 2.00 -6.22 22.90
N ASN A 92 3.10 -6.88 22.52
CA ASN A 92 3.14 -8.33 22.37
C ASN A 92 2.93 -9.03 23.71
N THR A 93 3.50 -8.54 24.81
CA THR A 93 3.29 -9.10 26.15
C THR A 93 1.81 -9.06 26.55
N LYS A 94 1.13 -7.93 26.33
CA LYS A 94 -0.30 -7.79 26.60
C LYS A 94 -1.13 -8.77 25.77
N ARG A 95 -0.84 -8.88 24.47
CA ARG A 95 -1.58 -9.76 23.57
C ARG A 95 -1.32 -11.24 23.85
N LEU A 96 -0.07 -11.61 24.10
CA LEU A 96 0.30 -12.97 24.47
C LEU A 96 -0.34 -13.36 25.80
N ARG A 97 -0.45 -12.45 26.78
CA ARG A 97 -1.13 -12.72 28.05
C ARG A 97 -2.60 -13.09 27.85
N ASP A 98 -3.27 -12.41 26.92
CA ASP A 98 -4.66 -12.69 26.54
C ASP A 98 -4.81 -14.08 25.90
N ILE A 99 -3.82 -14.51 25.11
CA ILE A 99 -3.80 -15.81 24.42
C ILE A 99 -3.38 -16.96 25.37
N THR A 100 -2.37 -16.76 26.20
CA THR A 100 -1.82 -17.82 27.06
C THR A 100 -2.60 -17.98 28.35
N GLY A 101 -3.18 -16.90 28.87
CA GLY A 101 -3.77 -16.83 30.21
C GLY A 101 -2.73 -16.69 31.33
N SER A 102 -1.43 -16.65 31.01
CA SER A 102 -0.34 -16.64 32.00
C SER A 102 0.62 -15.47 31.76
N LYS A 103 0.83 -14.66 32.81
CA LYS A 103 1.77 -13.52 32.79
C LYS A 103 3.22 -13.97 32.56
N LYS A 104 3.63 -15.10 33.15
CA LYS A 104 4.99 -15.63 33.01
C LYS A 104 5.26 -16.08 31.56
N GLN A 105 4.34 -16.88 31.00
CA GLN A 105 4.46 -17.34 29.61
C GLN A 105 4.41 -16.17 28.61
N SER A 106 3.58 -15.16 28.86
CA SER A 106 3.49 -14.01 27.94
C SER A 106 4.76 -13.20 27.86
N ILE A 107 5.47 -13.03 28.98
CA ILE A 107 6.75 -12.31 29.00
C ILE A 107 7.81 -13.13 28.25
N ILE A 108 7.91 -14.43 28.53
CA ILE A 108 8.88 -15.32 27.86
C ILE A 108 8.67 -15.29 26.34
N TYR A 109 7.44 -15.50 25.88
CA TYR A 109 7.14 -15.47 24.44
C TYR A 109 7.37 -14.09 23.81
N ALA A 110 7.10 -13.00 24.54
CA ALA A 110 7.38 -11.66 24.04
C ALA A 110 8.89 -11.39 23.90
N ILE A 111 9.71 -11.89 24.82
CA ILE A 111 11.18 -11.84 24.72
C ILE A 111 11.65 -12.66 23.51
N CYS A 112 11.13 -13.87 23.32
CA CYS A 112 11.49 -14.70 22.16
C CYS A 112 11.15 -14.01 20.83
N LEU A 113 9.95 -13.43 20.71
CA LEU A 113 9.56 -12.68 19.51
C LEU A 113 10.44 -11.44 19.30
N LEU A 114 10.80 -10.76 20.38
CA LEU A 114 11.69 -9.60 20.31
C LEU A 114 13.09 -9.98 19.82
N LEU A 115 13.68 -11.03 20.37
CA LEU A 115 14.99 -11.54 19.93
C LEU A 115 14.95 -12.02 18.48
N LEU A 116 13.85 -12.67 18.08
CA LEU A 116 13.64 -13.09 16.70
C LEU A 116 13.47 -11.91 15.72
N ALA A 117 12.86 -10.80 16.15
CA ALA A 117 12.77 -9.60 15.34
C ALA A 117 14.14 -8.89 15.25
N LEU A 118 14.90 -8.87 16.35
CA LEU A 118 16.23 -8.24 16.40
C LEU A 118 17.28 -8.98 15.57
N SER A 119 17.16 -10.29 15.41
CA SER A 119 18.09 -11.06 14.59
C SER A 119 18.07 -10.64 13.11
N LEU A 120 16.97 -10.04 12.62
CA LEU A 120 16.88 -9.51 11.25
C LEU A 120 17.91 -8.42 10.95
N TYR A 121 18.38 -7.68 11.96
CA TYR A 121 19.40 -6.64 11.77
C TYR A 121 20.80 -7.21 11.51
N PHE A 122 21.03 -8.48 11.85
CA PHE A 122 22.31 -9.16 11.73
C PHE A 122 22.37 -10.11 10.53
N PHE A 123 21.23 -10.58 10.03
CA PHE A 123 21.20 -11.40 8.82
C PHE A 123 21.33 -10.54 7.56
N ASN A 124 22.04 -11.07 6.57
CA ASN A 124 22.16 -10.42 5.28
C ASN A 124 20.78 -10.37 4.61
N ILE A 125 20.39 -9.22 4.08
CA ILE A 125 19.03 -8.94 3.61
C ILE A 125 18.59 -9.92 2.50
N ASN A 126 19.53 -10.30 1.62
CA ASN A 126 19.30 -11.26 0.54
C ASN A 126 19.54 -12.72 0.95
N SER A 127 19.75 -13.02 2.23
CA SER A 127 19.98 -14.39 2.69
C SER A 127 18.69 -15.16 2.94
N PHE A 128 18.77 -16.48 2.75
CA PHE A 128 17.71 -17.40 3.14
C PHE A 128 17.30 -17.24 4.61
N MET A 129 18.26 -17.00 5.51
CA MET A 129 17.98 -16.82 6.94
C MET A 129 17.16 -15.57 7.22
N TYR A 130 17.46 -14.44 6.56
CA TYR A 130 16.66 -13.23 6.65
C TYR A 130 15.22 -13.49 6.21
N MET A 131 15.04 -14.09 5.03
CA MET A 131 13.71 -14.44 4.52
C MET A 131 12.93 -15.39 5.44
N LEU A 132 13.60 -16.40 5.99
CA LEU A 132 12.99 -17.36 6.91
C LEU A 132 12.50 -16.68 8.18
N VAL A 133 13.37 -15.90 8.83
CA VAL A 133 13.06 -15.18 10.07
C VAL A 133 11.98 -14.12 9.84
N TYR A 134 12.04 -13.41 8.71
CA TYR A 134 11.00 -12.46 8.31
C TYR A 134 9.65 -13.16 8.18
N SER A 135 9.62 -14.31 7.52
CA SER A 135 8.40 -15.10 7.32
C SER A 135 7.82 -15.64 8.64
N ILE A 136 8.68 -16.07 9.58
CA ILE A 136 8.24 -16.49 10.92
C ILE A 136 7.67 -15.29 11.71
N ASN A 137 8.32 -14.13 11.67
CA ASN A 137 7.80 -12.91 12.31
C ASN A 137 6.45 -12.49 11.72
N MET A 138 6.28 -12.58 10.39
CA MET A 138 5.02 -12.31 9.74
C MET A 138 3.92 -13.30 10.18
N LEU A 139 4.20 -14.60 10.13
CA LEU A 139 3.24 -15.65 10.49
C LEU A 139 2.84 -15.55 11.98
N THR A 140 3.80 -15.29 12.85
CA THR A 140 3.52 -15.06 14.28
C THR A 140 2.68 -13.81 14.49
N GLY A 141 2.93 -12.73 13.76
CA GLY A 141 2.06 -11.55 13.71
C GLY A 141 0.61 -11.89 13.33
N LEU A 142 0.42 -12.67 12.25
CA LEU A 142 -0.91 -13.14 11.84
C LEU A 142 -1.58 -13.99 12.93
N ILE A 143 -0.84 -14.91 13.55
CA ILE A 143 -1.36 -15.71 14.68
C ILE A 143 -1.78 -14.81 15.84
N LEU A 144 -0.98 -13.80 16.20
CA LEU A 144 -1.31 -12.85 17.27
C LEU A 144 -2.56 -12.04 16.94
N ILE A 145 -2.81 -11.71 15.67
CA ILE A 145 -4.04 -11.03 15.24
C ILE A 145 -5.25 -11.98 15.38
N PHE A 146 -5.15 -13.20 14.85
CA PHE A 146 -6.32 -14.06 14.64
C PHE A 146 -6.64 -15.02 15.77
N LYS A 147 -5.65 -15.42 16.58
CA LYS A 147 -5.85 -16.41 17.65
C LYS A 147 -6.80 -15.89 18.70
N GLU A 148 -7.79 -16.68 19.07
CA GLU A 148 -8.73 -16.29 20.12
C GLU A 148 -8.01 -16.24 21.49
N GLY A 149 -8.35 -15.23 22.29
CA GLY A 149 -7.84 -15.13 23.66
C GLY A 149 -8.57 -16.13 24.56
N LYS A 150 -7.88 -16.64 25.59
CA LYS A 150 -8.49 -17.53 26.60
C LYS A 150 -9.38 -16.79 27.60
N TYR A 151 -9.30 -15.47 27.64
CA TYR A 151 -10.11 -14.64 28.54
C TYR A 151 -11.51 -14.41 27.93
N ILE A 152 -12.41 -15.37 28.17
CA ILE A 152 -13.78 -15.37 27.66
C ILE A 152 -14.69 -14.61 28.63
N LYS A 153 -15.51 -13.69 28.11
CA LYS A 153 -16.63 -13.10 28.86
C LYS A 153 -17.58 -14.24 29.29
N GLN A 154 -18.12 -14.18 30.51
CA GLN A 154 -19.28 -14.99 30.90
C GLN A 154 -20.27 -15.06 29.73
N LYS A 155 -20.68 -16.28 29.37
CA LYS A 155 -21.75 -16.54 28.40
C LYS A 155 -22.87 -15.55 28.71
N VAL A 156 -23.13 -14.63 27.78
CA VAL A 156 -24.39 -13.90 27.72
C VAL A 156 -25.47 -14.97 27.85
N THR A 157 -26.15 -15.00 28.99
CA THR A 157 -27.20 -15.99 29.28
C THR A 157 -28.21 -15.94 28.13
N GLN A 158 -28.74 -17.10 27.73
CA GLN A 158 -29.73 -17.24 26.64
C GLN A 158 -30.87 -16.19 26.69
N ILE A 159 -31.17 -15.67 27.88
CA ILE A 159 -32.14 -14.61 28.15
C ILE A 159 -31.86 -13.31 27.35
N ASP A 160 -30.60 -12.94 27.12
CA ASP A 160 -30.22 -11.75 26.32
C ASP A 160 -30.23 -12.00 24.81
N ALA A 161 -30.19 -13.26 24.38
CA ALA A 161 -30.35 -13.65 22.98
C ALA A 161 -31.83 -13.64 22.58
N ILE A 162 -32.72 -14.04 23.50
CA ILE A 162 -34.17 -14.00 23.31
C ILE A 162 -34.70 -12.55 23.29
N LYS A 163 -34.07 -11.62 24.02
CA LYS A 163 -34.38 -10.17 23.96
C LYS A 163 -33.84 -9.44 22.73
N ARG A 164 -33.04 -10.08 21.88
CA ARG A 164 -32.37 -9.45 20.71
C ARG A 164 -33.09 -9.68 19.38
N SER A 165 -34.39 -9.96 19.44
CA SER A 165 -35.32 -10.00 18.29
C SER A 165 -35.72 -8.60 17.78
N GLU A 166 -35.21 -7.52 18.40
CA GLU A 166 -35.48 -6.16 17.95
C GLU A 166 -34.54 -5.75 16.80
N MET A 167 -35.12 -5.09 15.79
CA MET A 167 -34.38 -4.49 14.68
C MET A 167 -33.33 -3.50 15.23
N VAL A 168 -32.10 -3.55 14.74
CA VAL A 168 -31.04 -2.63 15.18
C VAL A 168 -31.03 -1.41 14.26
N ASP A 169 -31.08 -0.21 14.88
CA ASP A 169 -30.95 1.05 14.17
C ASP A 169 -29.59 1.11 13.45
N THR A 170 -29.64 1.31 12.13
CA THR A 170 -28.46 1.56 11.29
C THR A 170 -27.60 2.71 11.79
N LYS A 171 -28.16 3.66 12.58
CA LYS A 171 -27.42 4.72 13.27
C LYS A 171 -26.32 4.23 14.21
N LYS A 172 -26.39 3.01 14.77
CA LYS A 172 -25.25 2.41 15.49
C LYS A 172 -24.27 1.76 14.49
N SER A 173 -23.87 2.54 13.49
CA SER A 173 -22.90 2.13 12.47
C SER A 173 -21.57 1.73 13.11
N VAL A 174 -20.90 0.77 12.51
CA VAL A 174 -19.53 0.39 12.90
C VAL A 174 -18.66 1.64 12.90
N SER A 175 -17.92 1.85 13.99
CA SER A 175 -16.99 2.97 14.13
C SER A 175 -16.13 3.11 12.87
N PHE A 176 -16.09 4.33 12.34
CA PHE A 176 -15.26 4.77 11.22
C PHE A 176 -13.86 4.13 11.24
N TRP A 177 -13.20 4.19 12.39
CA TRP A 177 -11.85 3.68 12.61
C TRP A 177 -11.70 2.18 12.37
N ARG A 178 -12.72 1.37 12.71
CA ARG A 178 -12.64 -0.08 12.50
C ARG A 178 -12.60 -0.45 11.02
N ARG A 179 -13.23 0.34 10.15
CA ARG A 179 -13.17 0.10 8.70
C ARG A 179 -11.83 0.52 8.12
N ILE A 180 -11.30 1.67 8.56
CA ILE A 180 -9.98 2.15 8.11
C ILE A 180 -8.88 1.19 8.52
N PHE A 181 -8.83 0.80 9.80
CA PHE A 181 -7.81 -0.14 10.26
C PHE A 181 -7.98 -1.53 9.66
N ALA A 182 -9.20 -1.95 9.31
CA ALA A 182 -9.41 -3.21 8.57
C ALA A 182 -8.76 -3.12 7.19
N HIS A 183 -9.01 -2.03 6.46
CA HIS A 183 -8.40 -1.83 5.16
C HIS A 183 -6.87 -1.74 5.26
N PHE A 184 -6.35 -1.04 6.28
CA PHE A 184 -4.91 -0.95 6.52
C PHE A 184 -4.26 -2.33 6.75
N ILE A 185 -4.87 -3.18 7.59
CA ILE A 185 -4.40 -4.55 7.81
C ILE A 185 -4.46 -5.36 6.51
N ASP A 186 -5.56 -5.26 5.76
CA ASP A 186 -5.71 -5.95 4.49
C ASP A 186 -4.66 -5.50 3.46
N SER A 187 -4.34 -4.21 3.39
CA SER A 187 -3.32 -3.67 2.48
C SER A 187 -1.91 -4.18 2.82
N ILE A 188 -1.57 -4.30 4.11
CA ILE A 188 -0.30 -4.93 4.53
C ILE A 188 -0.26 -6.39 4.08
N ILE A 189 -1.35 -7.14 4.27
CA ILE A 189 -1.41 -8.54 3.87
C ILE A 189 -1.24 -8.69 2.36
N ILE A 190 -1.94 -7.88 1.57
CA ILE A 190 -1.84 -7.89 0.11
C ILE A 190 -0.41 -7.51 -0.34
N LEU A 191 0.19 -6.47 0.27
CA LEU A 191 1.55 -6.04 -0.04
C LEU A 191 2.56 -7.18 0.19
N ASN A 192 2.42 -7.91 1.29
CA ASN A 192 3.27 -9.07 1.57
C ASN A 192 3.07 -10.19 0.54
N ILE A 193 1.83 -10.51 0.17
CA ILE A 193 1.54 -11.51 -0.88
C ILE A 193 2.23 -11.11 -2.20
N VAL A 194 2.13 -9.84 -2.58
CA VAL A 194 2.80 -9.29 -3.77
C VAL A 194 4.32 -9.43 -3.65
N LEU A 195 4.92 -9.08 -2.50
CA LEU A 195 6.36 -9.24 -2.27
C LEU A 195 6.81 -10.70 -2.45
N TYR A 196 6.11 -11.66 -1.86
CA TYR A 196 6.44 -13.08 -2.01
C TYR A 196 6.32 -13.55 -3.47
N LEU A 197 5.33 -13.07 -4.21
CA LEU A 197 5.19 -13.38 -5.64
C LEU A 197 6.37 -12.81 -6.45
N ILE A 198 6.82 -11.60 -6.13
CA ILE A 198 7.98 -10.99 -6.78
C ILE A 198 9.22 -11.86 -6.57
N LEU A 199 9.48 -12.24 -5.31
CA LEU A 199 10.63 -13.06 -4.94
C LEU A 199 10.57 -14.46 -5.57
N PHE A 200 9.40 -15.10 -5.59
CA PHE A 200 9.22 -16.45 -6.12
C PHE A 200 9.36 -16.53 -7.65
N MET A 201 8.79 -15.57 -8.38
CA MET A 201 8.81 -15.58 -9.85
C MET A 201 10.12 -15.04 -10.46
N GLY A 202 10.97 -14.41 -9.64
CA GLY A 202 12.24 -13.82 -10.04
C GLY A 202 12.09 -12.49 -10.78
N ALA A 203 13.09 -11.62 -10.64
CA ALA A 203 13.05 -10.25 -11.16
C ALA A 203 12.88 -10.19 -12.69
N THR A 204 13.44 -11.14 -13.44
CA THR A 204 13.42 -11.17 -14.92
C THR A 204 12.00 -11.15 -15.50
N LEU A 205 11.05 -11.85 -14.86
CA LEU A 205 9.66 -11.88 -15.32
C LEU A 205 8.99 -10.51 -15.14
N TRP A 206 9.28 -9.83 -14.03
CA TRP A 206 8.70 -8.52 -13.73
C TRP A 206 9.27 -7.43 -14.63
N TYR A 207 10.56 -7.49 -14.93
CA TYR A 207 11.19 -6.62 -15.94
C TYR A 207 10.53 -6.75 -17.32
N LYS A 208 10.09 -7.96 -17.71
CA LYS A 208 9.30 -8.14 -18.94
C LYS A 208 7.89 -7.56 -18.81
N ALA A 209 7.26 -7.65 -17.64
CA ALA A 209 5.94 -7.11 -17.39
C ALA A 209 5.91 -5.57 -17.33
N GLY A 210 6.98 -4.92 -16.87
CA GLY A 210 7.08 -3.46 -16.79
C GLY A 210 5.96 -2.84 -15.95
N ALA A 211 5.22 -1.89 -16.53
CA ALA A 211 4.03 -1.28 -15.90
C ALA A 211 2.88 -2.28 -15.69
N PHE A 212 2.78 -3.33 -16.51
CA PHE A 212 1.67 -4.28 -16.44
C PHE A 212 1.68 -5.13 -15.16
N GLY A 213 2.81 -5.19 -14.44
CA GLY A 213 2.86 -5.83 -13.13
C GLY A 213 1.88 -5.21 -12.13
N ILE A 214 1.41 -3.98 -12.36
CA ILE A 214 0.37 -3.39 -11.53
C ILE A 214 -0.99 -4.09 -11.63
N LEU A 215 -1.31 -4.63 -12.81
CA LEU A 215 -2.56 -5.39 -13.01
C LEU A 215 -2.58 -6.62 -12.12
N VAL A 216 -1.43 -7.26 -11.89
CA VAL A 216 -1.33 -8.40 -10.98
C VAL A 216 -1.77 -8.02 -9.57
N SER A 217 -1.31 -6.89 -9.05
CA SER A 217 -1.71 -6.42 -7.71
C SER A 217 -3.20 -6.07 -7.62
N LEU A 218 -3.76 -5.48 -8.67
CA LEU A 218 -5.19 -5.14 -8.76
C LEU A 218 -6.05 -6.41 -8.83
N ILE A 219 -5.62 -7.41 -9.61
CA ILE A 219 -6.29 -8.71 -9.72
C ILE A 219 -6.26 -9.45 -8.38
N ILE A 220 -5.10 -9.50 -7.70
CA ILE A 220 -4.98 -10.12 -6.37
C ILE A 220 -5.93 -9.43 -5.38
N SER A 221 -5.93 -8.10 -5.36
CA SER A 221 -6.81 -7.31 -4.49
C SER A 221 -8.29 -7.59 -4.77
N PHE A 222 -8.66 -7.61 -6.06
CA PHE A 222 -10.02 -7.90 -6.50
C PHE A 222 -10.46 -9.30 -6.07
N ILE A 223 -9.66 -10.34 -6.33
CA ILE A 223 -9.97 -11.73 -5.96
C ILE A 223 -10.09 -11.84 -4.43
N TYR A 224 -9.12 -11.27 -3.69
CA TYR A 224 -9.11 -11.28 -2.24
C TYR A 224 -10.40 -10.67 -1.67
N TYR A 225 -10.76 -9.46 -2.08
CA TYR A 225 -11.96 -8.81 -1.57
C TYR A 225 -13.26 -9.47 -2.04
N SER A 226 -13.29 -10.01 -3.26
CA SER A 226 -14.47 -10.68 -3.81
C SER A 226 -14.82 -11.93 -3.00
N ILE A 227 -13.83 -12.78 -2.73
CA ILE A 227 -14.02 -13.99 -1.93
C ILE A 227 -14.31 -13.63 -0.47
N MET A 228 -13.48 -12.78 0.12
CA MET A 228 -13.50 -12.57 1.57
C MET A 228 -14.69 -11.73 2.07
N ASN A 229 -15.22 -10.83 1.25
CA ASN A 229 -16.44 -10.09 1.61
C ASN A 229 -17.74 -10.87 1.31
N SER A 230 -17.64 -12.07 0.76
CA SER A 230 -18.80 -12.91 0.44
C SER A 230 -19.15 -13.88 1.57
N LYS A 231 -20.24 -14.61 1.39
CA LYS A 231 -20.69 -15.73 2.24
C LYS A 231 -19.62 -16.80 2.44
N ILE A 232 -18.69 -16.98 1.49
CA ILE A 232 -17.59 -17.96 1.58
C ILE A 232 -16.72 -17.69 2.82
N SER A 233 -16.55 -16.43 3.19
CA SER A 233 -15.75 -16.03 4.35
C SER A 233 -16.56 -15.27 5.40
N ASN A 234 -17.87 -15.52 5.46
CA ASN A 234 -18.79 -14.87 6.41
C ASN A 234 -18.73 -13.33 6.35
N GLY A 235 -18.50 -12.76 5.16
CA GLY A 235 -18.40 -11.32 4.96
C GLY A 235 -17.19 -10.67 5.64
N GLN A 236 -16.15 -11.42 6.00
CA GLN A 236 -14.98 -10.90 6.70
C GLN A 236 -13.69 -11.13 5.91
N THR A 237 -13.01 -10.04 5.55
CA THR A 237 -11.57 -10.04 5.25
C THR A 237 -10.75 -10.33 6.50
N LEU A 238 -9.46 -10.61 6.34
CA LEU A 238 -8.55 -10.81 7.46
C LEU A 238 -8.52 -9.55 8.35
N GLY A 239 -8.42 -8.34 7.78
CA GLY A 239 -8.53 -7.10 8.54
C GLY A 239 -9.88 -6.92 9.24
N LYS A 240 -10.99 -7.24 8.56
CA LYS A 240 -12.33 -7.17 9.17
C LYS A 240 -12.53 -8.19 10.29
N LYS A 241 -11.97 -9.40 10.14
CA LYS A 241 -11.98 -10.45 11.16
C LYS A 241 -11.17 -10.03 12.39
N ALA A 242 -10.02 -9.38 12.19
CA ALA A 242 -9.20 -8.81 13.26
C ALA A 242 -9.99 -7.78 14.10
N LEU A 243 -10.78 -6.94 13.44
CA LEU A 243 -11.53 -5.85 14.06
C LEU A 243 -12.98 -6.20 14.43
N GLY A 244 -13.38 -7.45 14.22
CA GLY A 244 -14.69 -7.97 14.60
C GLY A 244 -15.84 -7.28 13.85
N ILE A 245 -15.67 -7.02 12.55
CA ILE A 245 -16.68 -6.42 11.67
C ILE A 245 -16.94 -7.34 10.47
N LYS A 246 -18.12 -7.24 9.86
CA LYS A 246 -18.52 -8.08 8.72
C LYS A 246 -19.36 -7.29 7.72
N VAL A 247 -19.35 -7.73 6.47
CA VAL A 247 -20.20 -7.23 5.38
C VAL A 247 -21.47 -8.07 5.31
N VAL A 248 -22.62 -7.40 5.27
CA VAL A 248 -23.95 -8.01 5.16
C VAL A 248 -24.84 -7.18 4.23
N ASP A 249 -25.97 -7.70 3.80
CA ASP A 249 -27.03 -6.93 3.16
C ASP A 249 -28.01 -6.30 4.18
N ALA A 250 -29.11 -5.72 3.68
CA ALA A 250 -30.14 -5.08 4.51
C ALA A 250 -30.88 -6.08 5.42
N GLU A 251 -31.00 -7.34 5.00
CA GLU A 251 -31.62 -8.41 5.77
C GLU A 251 -30.66 -9.00 6.81
N GLY A 252 -29.38 -8.61 6.77
CA GLY A 252 -28.34 -9.10 7.67
C GLY A 252 -27.65 -10.36 7.15
N ASP A 253 -27.99 -10.81 5.95
CA ASP A 253 -27.41 -11.98 5.30
C ASP A 253 -26.05 -11.63 4.67
N PHE A 254 -25.20 -12.65 4.51
CA PHE A 254 -23.92 -12.47 3.84
C PHE A 254 -24.11 -12.30 2.34
N LEU A 255 -23.30 -11.44 1.72
CA LEU A 255 -23.33 -11.23 0.28
C LEU A 255 -23.00 -12.53 -0.47
N THR A 256 -23.72 -12.76 -1.57
CA THR A 256 -23.32 -13.74 -2.56
C THR A 256 -22.01 -13.33 -3.25
N LEU A 257 -21.33 -14.27 -3.91
CA LEU A 257 -20.01 -14.02 -4.50
C LEU A 257 -20.07 -12.96 -5.61
N ASP A 258 -21.12 -12.98 -6.42
CA ASP A 258 -21.41 -11.99 -7.47
C ASP A 258 -21.59 -10.57 -6.91
N LYS A 259 -22.44 -10.39 -5.89
CA LYS A 259 -22.60 -9.08 -5.22
C LYS A 259 -21.28 -8.60 -4.60
N SER A 260 -20.54 -9.51 -3.98
CA SER A 260 -19.23 -9.23 -3.41
C SER A 260 -18.18 -8.88 -4.48
N ALA A 261 -18.25 -9.51 -5.66
CA ALA A 261 -17.38 -9.21 -6.79
C ALA A 261 -17.66 -7.83 -7.37
N VAL A 262 -18.94 -7.47 -7.60
CA VAL A 262 -19.32 -6.11 -8.05
C VAL A 262 -18.82 -5.06 -7.06
N ARG A 263 -19.05 -5.31 -5.76
CA ARG A 263 -18.53 -4.47 -4.67
C ARG A 263 -17.00 -4.30 -4.77
N SER A 264 -16.29 -5.40 -4.94
CA SER A 264 -14.82 -5.40 -4.94
C SER A 264 -14.25 -4.74 -6.19
N LEU A 265 -14.89 -4.91 -7.35
CA LEU A 265 -14.49 -4.26 -8.60
C LEU A 265 -14.57 -2.73 -8.46
N ILE A 266 -15.69 -2.21 -7.98
CA ILE A 266 -15.87 -0.76 -7.78
C ILE A 266 -14.87 -0.25 -6.73
N TYR A 267 -14.64 -1.02 -5.67
CA TYR A 267 -13.63 -0.66 -4.66
C TYR A 267 -12.22 -0.55 -5.26
N THR A 268 -11.81 -1.56 -6.04
CA THR A 268 -10.48 -1.58 -6.66
C THR A 268 -10.33 -0.45 -7.69
N LEU A 269 -11.31 -0.27 -8.57
CA LEU A 269 -11.29 0.77 -9.62
C LEU A 269 -11.30 2.18 -9.05
N CYS A 270 -12.18 2.48 -8.09
CA CYS A 270 -12.29 3.82 -7.54
C CYS A 270 -11.27 4.09 -6.41
N GLY A 271 -10.85 3.08 -5.67
CA GLY A 271 -10.05 3.25 -4.45
C GLY A 271 -8.56 2.94 -4.58
N SER A 272 -8.17 2.06 -5.51
CA SER A 272 -6.78 1.56 -5.60
C SER A 272 -6.07 1.89 -6.92
N VAL A 273 -6.80 1.99 -8.04
CA VAL A 273 -6.21 2.25 -9.37
C VAL A 273 -5.47 3.59 -9.42
N GLY A 274 -5.98 4.65 -8.78
CA GLY A 274 -5.31 5.96 -8.79
C GLY A 274 -3.90 5.93 -8.20
N ILE A 275 -3.77 5.37 -6.99
CA ILE A 275 -2.48 5.21 -6.31
C ILE A 275 -1.55 4.31 -7.13
N CYS A 276 -2.09 3.19 -7.63
CA CYS A 276 -1.38 2.27 -8.47
C CYS A 276 -0.80 2.98 -9.71
N PHE A 277 -1.65 3.66 -10.48
CA PHE A 277 -1.25 4.34 -11.71
C PHE A 277 -0.21 5.43 -11.45
N TYR A 278 -0.34 6.19 -10.35
CA TYR A 278 0.67 7.16 -9.91
C TYR A 278 2.04 6.50 -9.68
N TYR A 279 2.10 5.41 -8.91
CA TYR A 279 3.36 4.70 -8.67
C TYR A 279 3.94 4.10 -9.95
N ALA A 280 3.09 3.57 -10.84
CA ALA A 280 3.54 3.07 -12.13
C ALA A 280 4.14 4.20 -12.95
N ALA A 281 3.50 5.35 -13.02
CA ALA A 281 4.03 6.51 -13.72
C ALA A 281 5.38 6.97 -13.13
N SER A 282 5.48 7.13 -11.81
CA SER A 282 6.73 7.60 -11.18
C SER A 282 7.90 6.62 -11.31
N THR A 283 7.63 5.31 -11.34
CA THR A 283 8.67 4.27 -11.40
C THR A 283 9.05 3.92 -12.84
N VAL A 284 8.06 3.86 -13.72
CA VAL A 284 8.19 3.32 -15.08
C VAL A 284 8.34 4.46 -16.10
N MET A 285 7.92 5.68 -15.77
CA MET A 285 7.86 6.85 -16.65
C MET A 285 8.26 8.15 -15.92
N PRO A 286 9.46 8.24 -15.33
CA PRO A 286 9.84 9.40 -14.53
C PRO A 286 9.96 10.67 -15.38
N ASP A 287 9.42 11.76 -14.83
CA ASP A 287 9.66 13.19 -15.10
C ASP A 287 9.02 13.87 -16.34
N TYR A 288 8.87 13.21 -17.48
CA TYR A 288 8.29 13.87 -18.68
C TYR A 288 6.80 13.57 -18.94
N LEU A 289 6.39 12.33 -18.72
CA LEU A 289 5.01 11.89 -18.98
C LEU A 289 4.04 12.37 -17.89
N THR A 290 4.53 12.72 -16.71
CA THR A 290 3.71 13.26 -15.60
C THR A 290 3.19 14.68 -15.84
N MET A 291 3.79 15.40 -16.80
CA MET A 291 3.43 16.77 -17.17
C MET A 291 2.63 16.84 -18.49
N GLN A 292 2.33 15.70 -19.13
CA GLN A 292 1.47 15.70 -20.32
C GLN A 292 0.00 15.93 -19.93
N PRO A 293 -0.77 16.70 -20.72
CA PRO A 293 -2.19 16.94 -20.45
C PRO A 293 -3.00 15.65 -20.27
N ASP A 294 -2.77 14.63 -21.11
CA ASP A 294 -3.48 13.35 -21.05
C ASP A 294 -3.25 12.61 -19.73
N PHE A 295 -2.01 12.65 -19.21
CA PHE A 295 -1.69 12.07 -17.92
C PHE A 295 -2.37 12.83 -16.78
N ILE A 296 -2.35 14.16 -16.83
CA ILE A 296 -2.99 15.03 -15.84
C ILE A 296 -4.50 14.79 -15.81
N TYR A 297 -5.15 14.68 -16.98
CA TYR A 297 -6.58 14.36 -17.07
C TYR A 297 -6.88 12.96 -16.53
N THR A 298 -6.05 11.97 -16.85
CA THR A 298 -6.18 10.61 -16.31
C THR A 298 -6.08 10.61 -14.79
N MET A 299 -5.05 11.24 -14.23
CA MET A 299 -4.86 11.37 -12.78
C MET A 299 -5.99 12.15 -12.11
N THR A 300 -6.54 13.16 -12.78
CA THR A 300 -7.67 13.96 -12.29
C THR A 300 -8.92 13.11 -12.17
N ILE A 301 -9.24 12.30 -13.20
CA ILE A 301 -10.37 11.37 -13.16
C ILE A 301 -10.19 10.36 -12.01
N LEU A 302 -9.00 9.78 -11.87
CA LEU A 302 -8.71 8.82 -10.80
C LEU A 302 -8.78 9.46 -9.41
N ALA A 303 -8.33 10.71 -9.25
CA ALA A 303 -8.44 11.47 -8.02
C ALA A 303 -9.90 11.77 -7.66
N ILE A 304 -10.73 12.17 -8.63
CA ILE A 304 -12.17 12.38 -8.44
C ILE A 304 -12.82 11.11 -7.91
N LEU A 305 -12.58 9.95 -8.55
CA LEU A 305 -13.14 8.67 -8.11
C LEU A 305 -12.70 8.31 -6.68
N THR A 306 -11.43 8.54 -6.35
CA THR A 306 -10.85 8.24 -5.04
C THR A 306 -11.44 9.13 -3.94
N ILE A 307 -11.48 10.44 -4.16
CA ILE A 307 -12.05 11.42 -3.21
C ILE A 307 -13.55 11.18 -3.06
N ALA A 308 -14.25 10.90 -4.15
CA ALA A 308 -15.68 10.63 -4.11
C ALA A 308 -15.98 9.37 -3.29
N LEU A 309 -15.18 8.30 -3.42
CA LEU A 309 -15.31 7.07 -2.61
C LEU A 309 -15.11 7.33 -1.11
N TYR A 310 -13.97 7.91 -0.72
CA TYR A 310 -13.61 8.12 0.69
C TYR A 310 -14.34 9.31 1.32
N GLY A 311 -14.65 10.35 0.56
CA GLY A 311 -15.47 11.47 1.01
C GLY A 311 -16.91 11.04 1.30
N THR A 312 -17.50 10.19 0.45
CA THR A 312 -18.82 9.61 0.73
C THR A 312 -18.82 8.85 2.06
N PHE A 313 -17.74 8.10 2.35
CA PHE A 313 -17.58 7.39 3.63
C PHE A 313 -17.59 8.34 4.84
N LEU A 314 -16.98 9.53 4.70
CA LEU A 314 -16.91 10.54 5.75
C LEU A 314 -18.27 11.22 5.99
N PHE A 315 -18.95 11.63 4.92
CA PHE A 315 -20.17 12.44 5.01
C PHE A 315 -21.46 11.63 5.08
N ASN A 316 -21.47 10.38 4.64
CA ASN A 316 -22.61 9.48 4.81
C ASN A 316 -22.63 8.89 6.23
N ILE A 317 -22.81 9.71 7.26
CA ILE A 317 -22.68 9.30 8.67
C ILE A 317 -23.76 8.28 9.07
N LYS A 318 -24.94 8.31 8.43
CA LYS A 318 -26.08 7.45 8.76
C LYS A 318 -25.80 5.98 8.45
N THR A 319 -25.44 5.65 7.21
CA THR A 319 -25.19 4.25 6.80
C THR A 319 -23.71 3.92 6.62
N ARG A 320 -22.86 4.95 6.49
CA ARG A 320 -21.44 4.84 6.12
C ARG A 320 -21.22 4.09 4.80
N GLN A 321 -22.25 3.91 3.99
CA GLN A 321 -22.13 3.31 2.67
C GLN A 321 -21.37 4.25 1.73
N THR A 322 -20.54 3.66 0.89
CA THR A 322 -19.82 4.28 -0.22
C THR A 322 -20.32 3.72 -1.55
N PHE A 323 -19.77 4.13 -2.70
CA PHE A 323 -20.23 3.66 -4.02
C PHE A 323 -20.28 2.14 -4.16
N HIS A 324 -19.24 1.45 -3.71
CA HIS A 324 -19.22 0.00 -3.76
C HIS A 324 -20.26 -0.62 -2.82
N ASP A 325 -20.54 0.02 -1.68
CA ASP A 325 -21.57 -0.45 -0.74
C ASP A 325 -22.97 -0.29 -1.36
N PHE A 326 -23.24 0.84 -2.01
CA PHE A 326 -24.51 1.14 -2.69
C PHE A 326 -24.76 0.18 -3.85
N ALA A 327 -23.77 -0.04 -4.71
CA ALA A 327 -23.89 -0.92 -5.87
C ALA A 327 -24.23 -2.36 -5.49
N SER A 328 -23.71 -2.86 -4.37
CA SER A 328 -24.01 -4.22 -3.88
C SER A 328 -25.09 -4.27 -2.79
N GLY A 329 -25.78 -3.15 -2.49
CA GLY A 329 -26.83 -3.08 -1.47
C GLY A 329 -26.38 -3.54 -0.08
N SER A 330 -25.15 -3.18 0.30
CA SER A 330 -24.43 -3.80 1.41
C SER A 330 -24.03 -2.83 2.50
N TYR A 331 -23.80 -3.37 3.69
CA TYR A 331 -23.52 -2.64 4.92
C TYR A 331 -22.37 -3.32 5.67
N VAL A 332 -21.69 -2.54 6.50
CA VAL A 332 -20.65 -3.07 7.40
C VAL A 332 -21.13 -2.96 8.84
N VAL A 333 -21.28 -4.12 9.49
CA VAL A 333 -21.82 -4.25 10.84
C VAL A 333 -20.81 -4.92 11.78
N LEU A 334 -21.04 -4.83 13.10
CA LEU A 334 -20.25 -5.58 14.08
C LEU A 334 -20.51 -7.08 13.91
N LYS A 335 -19.49 -7.92 14.14
CA LYS A 335 -19.62 -9.39 14.05
C LYS A 335 -20.74 -9.93 14.95
N THR A 336 -20.95 -9.31 16.11
CA THR A 336 -21.97 -9.66 17.10
C THR A 336 -23.39 -9.22 16.73
N ASN A 337 -23.56 -8.52 15.61
CA ASN A 337 -24.86 -8.10 15.11
C ASN A 337 -25.45 -9.20 14.21
N TYR A 338 -26.63 -9.71 14.57
CA TYR A 338 -27.35 -10.74 13.82
C TYR A 338 -28.78 -10.31 13.44
N SER A 339 -29.20 -9.12 13.84
CA SER A 339 -30.53 -8.59 13.58
C SER A 339 -30.60 -7.87 12.24
N LYS A 340 -31.79 -7.84 11.64
CA LYS A 340 -32.11 -6.99 10.49
C LYS A 340 -31.85 -5.51 10.80
N LEU A 341 -31.52 -4.75 9.75
CA LEU A 341 -31.21 -3.34 9.84
C LEU A 341 -32.48 -2.48 9.71
N TYR A 342 -32.77 -1.64 10.71
CA TYR A 342 -33.91 -0.71 10.65
C TYR A 342 -33.59 0.51 9.77
N ASN A 343 -34.52 0.87 8.88
CA ASN A 343 -34.43 1.96 7.91
C ASN A 343 -33.25 1.83 6.91
N PRO A 344 -33.14 0.73 6.13
CA PRO A 344 -32.05 0.52 5.19
C PRO A 344 -32.13 1.40 3.93
N LYS A 345 -32.92 2.48 3.90
CA LYS A 345 -32.97 3.37 2.74
C LYS A 345 -31.61 4.03 2.55
N SER A 346 -30.84 3.50 1.61
CA SER A 346 -29.61 4.11 1.12
C SER A 346 -29.92 5.52 0.65
N ASN A 347 -29.30 6.52 1.26
CA ASN A 347 -29.38 7.89 0.78
C ASN A 347 -28.15 8.19 -0.09
N PRO A 348 -28.30 8.27 -1.43
CA PRO A 348 -27.17 8.56 -2.31
C PRO A 348 -26.77 10.04 -2.27
N ALA A 349 -27.54 10.94 -1.63
CA ALA A 349 -27.28 12.38 -1.67
C ALA A 349 -25.87 12.78 -1.22
N PRO A 350 -25.31 12.26 -0.10
CA PRO A 350 -23.91 12.56 0.26
C PRO A 350 -22.93 12.11 -0.83
N ALA A 351 -23.21 11.00 -1.49
CA ALA A 351 -22.39 10.47 -2.57
C ALA A 351 -22.40 11.41 -3.79
N ILE A 352 -23.57 11.92 -4.16
CA ILE A 352 -23.75 12.87 -5.26
C ILE A 352 -23.05 14.20 -4.93
N ILE A 353 -23.31 14.77 -3.75
CA ILE A 353 -22.73 16.04 -3.31
C ILE A 353 -21.20 15.97 -3.29
N VAL A 354 -20.64 14.91 -2.69
CA VAL A 354 -19.18 14.73 -2.63
C VAL A 354 -18.60 14.51 -4.03
N SER A 355 -19.29 13.80 -4.93
CA SER A 355 -18.82 13.60 -6.31
C SER A 355 -18.74 14.92 -7.08
N ILE A 356 -19.77 15.78 -6.93
CA ILE A 356 -19.78 17.12 -7.54
C ILE A 356 -18.65 17.98 -6.96
N ALA A 357 -18.49 17.97 -5.63
CA ALA A 357 -17.42 18.71 -4.98
C ALA A 357 -16.02 18.23 -5.42
N ALA A 358 -15.82 16.90 -5.50
CA ALA A 358 -14.58 16.31 -6.00
C ALA A 358 -14.30 16.70 -7.45
N PHE A 359 -15.32 16.70 -8.30
CA PHE A 359 -15.20 17.14 -9.69
C PHE A 359 -14.76 18.61 -9.77
N ILE A 360 -15.45 19.52 -9.08
CA ILE A 360 -15.10 20.96 -9.10
C ILE A 360 -13.68 21.20 -8.58
N LEU A 361 -13.31 20.56 -7.47
CA LEU A 361 -11.99 20.72 -6.85
C LEU A 361 -10.87 20.16 -7.72
N CYS A 362 -10.98 18.92 -8.17
CA CYS A 362 -9.92 18.29 -8.96
C CYS A 362 -9.81 18.91 -10.36
N TRP A 363 -10.94 19.25 -10.99
CA TRP A 363 -10.94 19.86 -12.33
C TRP A 363 -10.33 21.26 -12.30
N SER A 364 -10.64 22.08 -11.30
CA SER A 364 -10.04 23.42 -11.16
C SER A 364 -8.51 23.34 -10.98
N VAL A 365 -8.03 22.46 -10.12
CA VAL A 365 -6.58 22.21 -9.93
C VAL A 365 -5.93 21.72 -11.23
N SER A 366 -6.52 20.71 -11.89
CA SER A 366 -6.04 20.18 -13.17
C SER A 366 -5.95 21.25 -14.25
N SER A 367 -6.98 22.11 -14.36
CA SER A 367 -7.03 23.17 -15.37
C SER A 367 -5.97 24.25 -15.13
N SER A 368 -5.72 24.59 -13.86
CA SER A 368 -4.65 25.52 -13.46
C SER A 368 -3.27 24.96 -13.81
N ILE A 369 -3.00 23.70 -13.42
CA ILE A 369 -1.74 23.02 -13.75
C ILE A 369 -1.53 22.95 -15.27
N THR A 370 -2.56 22.55 -16.02
CA THR A 370 -2.47 22.45 -17.50
C THR A 370 -2.24 23.83 -18.13
N GLY A 371 -2.87 24.88 -17.59
CA GLY A 371 -2.64 26.27 -18.00
C GLY A 371 -1.19 26.71 -17.80
N HIS A 372 -0.60 26.39 -16.65
CA HIS A 372 0.82 26.65 -16.38
C HIS A 372 1.75 25.85 -17.31
N ILE A 373 1.44 24.59 -17.57
CA ILE A 373 2.24 23.73 -18.45
C ILE A 373 2.21 24.23 -19.90
N LYS A 374 1.10 24.76 -20.38
CA LYS A 374 1.03 25.40 -21.72
C LYS A 374 1.94 26.63 -21.86
N LEU A 375 2.32 27.26 -20.75
CA LEU A 375 3.28 28.36 -20.74
C LEU A 375 4.74 27.87 -20.73
N LEU A 376 4.97 26.58 -20.46
CA LEU A 376 6.28 25.96 -20.56
C LEU A 376 6.55 25.54 -22.02
N PRO A 377 7.74 25.80 -22.58
CA PRO A 377 8.12 25.33 -23.90
C PRO A 377 8.43 23.82 -23.87
N LEU A 378 7.39 22.99 -23.83
CA LEU A 378 7.53 21.54 -23.96
C LEU A 378 7.46 21.16 -25.45
N ASN A 379 8.43 20.39 -25.94
CA ASN A 379 8.40 19.82 -27.30
C ASN A 379 8.22 18.28 -27.27
N PRO A 380 6.99 17.77 -27.10
CA PRO A 380 6.67 16.33 -26.95
C PRO A 380 6.69 15.53 -28.26
N ASP A 381 6.79 16.20 -29.40
CA ASP A 381 6.74 15.54 -30.70
C ASP A 381 8.03 14.76 -30.98
N PHE A 382 9.16 15.23 -30.46
CA PHE A 382 10.47 14.61 -30.67
C PHE A 382 10.58 13.20 -30.06
N THR A 383 10.09 12.97 -28.83
CA THR A 383 10.08 11.62 -28.23
C THR A 383 9.20 10.65 -29.03
N LYS A 384 8.03 11.13 -29.50
CA LYS A 384 7.08 10.33 -30.28
C LYS A 384 7.65 9.97 -31.65
N GLN A 385 8.29 10.92 -32.31
CA GLN A 385 8.95 10.72 -33.61
C GLN A 385 10.07 9.67 -33.51
N ILE A 386 11.00 9.81 -32.56
CA ILE A 386 12.07 8.83 -32.34
C ILE A 386 11.51 7.44 -32.05
N SER A 387 10.48 7.34 -31.21
CA SER A 387 9.84 6.06 -30.88
C SER A 387 9.25 5.38 -32.12
N SER A 388 8.57 6.16 -32.97
CA SER A 388 7.95 5.68 -34.20
C SER A 388 9.00 5.21 -35.22
N ASP A 389 9.98 6.07 -35.52
CA ASP A 389 10.92 5.86 -36.62
C ASP A 389 11.90 4.72 -36.32
N LEU A 390 12.37 4.62 -35.08
CA LEU A 390 13.29 3.56 -34.66
C LEU A 390 12.56 2.29 -34.18
N LYS A 391 11.23 2.33 -34.04
CA LYS A 391 10.40 1.28 -33.41
C LYS A 391 10.90 0.90 -32.02
N ILE A 392 11.30 1.90 -31.25
CA ILE A 392 11.81 1.75 -29.88
C ILE A 392 10.82 2.34 -28.88
N ASN A 393 10.92 1.93 -27.63
CA ASN A 393 10.13 2.50 -26.55
C ASN A 393 10.89 3.68 -25.92
N ALA A 394 10.97 4.81 -26.64
CA ALA A 394 11.58 6.01 -26.06
C ALA A 394 10.62 6.61 -25.03
N LEU A 395 11.13 6.77 -23.81
CA LEU A 395 10.34 7.22 -22.67
C LEU A 395 10.39 8.73 -22.51
N GLN A 396 11.54 9.34 -22.79
CA GLN A 396 11.76 10.78 -22.60
C GLN A 396 12.92 11.27 -23.46
N THR A 397 12.80 12.52 -23.91
CA THR A 397 13.88 13.29 -24.51
C THR A 397 13.93 14.67 -23.86
N GLU A 398 15.08 15.05 -23.31
CA GLU A 398 15.30 16.34 -22.63
C GLU A 398 16.48 17.05 -23.26
N PHE A 399 16.33 18.33 -23.59
CA PHE A 399 17.42 19.16 -24.08
C PHE A 399 17.69 20.27 -23.08
N ASN A 400 18.91 20.31 -22.55
CA ASN A 400 19.37 21.39 -21.69
C ASN A 400 20.10 22.45 -22.56
N PRO A 401 19.50 23.64 -22.75
CA PRO A 401 20.07 24.67 -23.62
C PRO A 401 21.34 25.32 -23.05
N ASP A 402 21.57 25.26 -21.73
CA ASP A 402 22.70 25.94 -21.09
C ASP A 402 24.03 25.21 -21.33
N ASN A 403 23.99 23.88 -21.46
CA ASN A 403 25.17 23.04 -21.70
C ASN A 403 25.10 22.23 -23.01
N GLY A 404 24.05 22.44 -23.82
CA GLY A 404 23.83 21.75 -25.09
C GLY A 404 23.65 20.23 -24.94
N MET A 405 23.27 19.74 -23.76
CA MET A 405 23.14 18.30 -23.51
C MET A 405 21.76 17.79 -23.90
N LEU A 406 21.73 16.81 -24.80
CA LEU A 406 20.52 16.07 -25.17
C LEU A 406 20.49 14.73 -24.41
N ILE A 407 19.48 14.51 -23.58
CA ILE A 407 19.28 13.28 -22.82
C ILE A 407 18.12 12.52 -23.43
N ILE A 408 18.32 11.24 -23.74
CA ILE A 408 17.28 10.37 -24.28
C ILE A 408 17.21 9.12 -23.43
N THR A 409 16.04 8.85 -22.87
CA THR A 409 15.78 7.68 -22.06
C THR A 409 14.95 6.67 -22.86
N VAL A 410 15.44 5.45 -23.02
CA VAL A 410 14.79 4.39 -23.79
C VAL A 410 14.56 3.17 -22.91
N ARG A 411 13.34 2.62 -22.94
CA ARG A 411 13.06 1.31 -22.34
C ARG A 411 13.59 0.20 -23.24
N THR A 412 14.43 -0.66 -22.68
CA THR A 412 14.91 -1.88 -23.35
C THR A 412 15.08 -3.02 -22.35
N PRO A 413 14.79 -4.27 -22.73
CA PRO A 413 15.11 -5.44 -21.91
C PRO A 413 16.60 -5.56 -21.60
N ASN A 414 17.46 -5.24 -22.57
CA ASN A 414 18.91 -5.28 -22.45
C ASN A 414 19.46 -3.84 -22.30
N ILE A 415 19.80 -3.46 -21.07
CA ILE A 415 20.32 -2.12 -20.78
C ILE A 415 21.76 -1.93 -21.27
N GLU A 416 22.50 -3.01 -21.54
CA GLU A 416 23.89 -2.96 -22.01
C GLU A 416 24.01 -3.05 -23.55
N ASP A 417 22.90 -2.87 -24.27
CA ASP A 417 22.85 -2.91 -25.72
C ASP A 417 23.52 -1.67 -26.35
N LYS A 418 24.84 -1.76 -26.51
CA LYS A 418 25.63 -0.70 -27.13
C LYS A 418 25.21 -0.43 -28.58
N MET A 419 24.81 -1.46 -29.34
CA MET A 419 24.36 -1.30 -30.72
C MET A 419 23.08 -0.48 -30.81
N LEU A 420 22.13 -0.70 -29.89
CA LEU A 420 20.92 0.11 -29.80
C LEU A 420 21.25 1.58 -29.48
N ALA A 421 22.18 1.82 -28.56
CA ALA A 421 22.63 3.17 -28.24
C ALA A 421 23.29 3.85 -29.45
N GLU A 422 24.17 3.15 -30.18
CA GLU A 422 24.81 3.65 -31.40
C GLU A 422 23.79 3.93 -32.52
N LYS A 423 22.76 3.08 -32.67
CA LYS A 423 21.67 3.28 -33.63
C LYS A 423 20.86 4.54 -33.31
N ILE A 424 20.52 4.75 -32.04
CA ILE A 424 19.82 5.95 -31.58
C ILE A 424 20.67 7.20 -31.83
N TYR A 425 21.96 7.14 -31.49
CA TYR A 425 22.89 8.24 -31.74
C TYR A 425 22.99 8.60 -33.23
N THR A 426 23.16 7.60 -34.10
CA THR A 426 23.27 7.78 -35.56
C THR A 426 22.02 8.41 -36.14
N TYR A 427 20.84 7.96 -35.71
CA TYR A 427 19.58 8.58 -36.13
C TYR A 427 19.50 10.05 -35.73
N ILE A 428 19.97 10.39 -34.52
CA ILE A 428 19.96 11.78 -34.03
C ILE A 428 20.95 12.62 -34.83
N SER A 429 22.17 12.14 -35.06
CA SER A 429 23.14 12.89 -35.85
C SER A 429 22.59 13.14 -37.27
N GLU A 430 22.13 12.11 -37.96
CA GLU A 430 21.64 12.23 -39.35
C GLU A 430 20.43 13.15 -39.49
N ASN A 431 19.49 13.13 -38.54
CA ASN A 431 18.24 13.90 -38.64
C ASN A 431 18.28 15.24 -37.89
N PHE A 432 19.25 15.47 -37.00
CA PHE A 432 19.29 16.63 -36.10
C PHE A 432 20.61 17.42 -36.12
N ILE A 433 21.53 17.17 -37.07
CA ILE A 433 22.69 18.04 -37.38
C ILE A 433 22.30 19.53 -37.59
N GLN A 434 21.02 19.85 -37.83
CA GLN A 434 20.54 21.24 -37.93
C GLN A 434 20.24 21.94 -36.60
N ILE A 435 20.34 21.29 -35.43
CA ILE A 435 20.25 21.96 -34.13
C ILE A 435 21.67 22.35 -33.69
N ASP A 436 22.15 23.53 -34.11
CA ASP A 436 23.48 24.11 -33.79
C ASP A 436 23.82 24.21 -32.27
N LYS A 437 22.91 23.79 -31.38
CA LYS A 437 23.03 23.88 -29.92
C LYS A 437 23.29 22.55 -29.21
N VAL A 438 23.27 21.40 -29.91
CA VAL A 438 23.55 20.09 -29.27
C VAL A 438 25.06 19.82 -29.26
N ILE A 439 25.65 19.80 -28.06
CA ILE A 439 27.10 19.62 -27.81
C ILE A 439 27.41 18.18 -27.36
N SER A 440 26.47 17.51 -26.69
CA SER A 440 26.65 16.12 -26.24
C SER A 440 25.33 15.40 -26.12
N THR A 441 25.32 14.10 -26.42
CA THR A 441 24.13 13.25 -26.31
C THR A 441 24.34 12.16 -25.27
N LYS A 442 23.40 12.05 -24.32
CA LYS A 442 23.36 11.05 -23.28
C LYS A 442 22.19 10.10 -23.54
N ILE A 443 22.51 8.85 -23.86
CA ILE A 443 21.52 7.80 -24.11
C ILE A 443 21.43 6.93 -22.87
N ILE A 444 20.28 6.96 -22.21
CA ILE A 444 19.99 6.18 -21.01
C ILE A 444 19.12 5.00 -21.43
N LEU A 445 19.71 3.82 -21.47
CA LEU A 445 18.98 2.58 -21.63
C LEU A 445 18.50 2.13 -20.26
N GLN A 446 17.19 1.97 -20.08
CA GLN A 446 16.63 1.56 -18.81
C GLN A 446 15.65 0.40 -18.93
N ASN A 447 15.58 -0.38 -17.86
CA ASN A 447 14.56 -1.39 -17.67
C ASN A 447 13.95 -1.20 -16.28
N SER A 448 12.63 -1.31 -16.18
CA SER A 448 11.94 -1.09 -14.92
C SER A 448 10.68 -1.90 -14.84
N TYR A 449 10.30 -2.24 -13.61
CA TYR A 449 9.03 -2.92 -13.33
C TYR A 449 8.35 -2.33 -12.12
N ILE A 450 7.05 -2.56 -12.03
CA ILE A 450 6.26 -2.29 -10.83
C ILE A 450 5.19 -3.37 -10.62
N VAL A 451 5.03 -3.80 -9.37
CA VAL A 451 3.96 -4.68 -8.92
C VAL A 451 3.36 -4.10 -7.64
N GLY A 452 2.14 -3.58 -7.73
CA GLY A 452 1.53 -2.83 -6.63
C GLY A 452 2.31 -1.55 -6.34
N ALA A 453 2.85 -1.43 -5.13
CA ALA A 453 3.69 -0.31 -4.70
C ALA A 453 5.20 -0.65 -4.65
N ILE A 454 5.60 -1.81 -5.19
CA ILE A 454 6.99 -2.28 -5.19
C ILE A 454 7.48 -2.25 -6.63
N GLY A 455 8.62 -1.62 -6.89
CA GLY A 455 9.21 -1.56 -8.21
C GLY A 455 10.72 -1.33 -8.17
N GLU A 456 11.37 -1.60 -9.29
CA GLU A 456 12.81 -1.42 -9.47
C GLU A 456 13.09 -0.76 -10.81
N VAL A 457 14.13 0.07 -10.87
CA VAL A 457 14.62 0.74 -12.08
C VAL A 457 16.11 0.49 -12.23
N LYS A 458 16.50 -0.12 -13.35
CA LYS A 458 17.89 -0.30 -13.77
C LYS A 458 18.19 0.57 -14.98
N ARG A 459 19.36 1.21 -14.98
CA ARG A 459 19.79 2.15 -16.02
C ARG A 459 21.25 1.89 -16.39
N HIS A 460 21.56 2.00 -17.67
CA HIS A 460 22.92 2.11 -18.19
C HIS A 460 22.99 3.36 -19.08
N THR A 461 24.09 4.08 -19.00
CA THR A 461 24.25 5.38 -19.66
C THR A 461 25.39 5.32 -20.66
N TYR A 462 25.09 5.68 -21.91
CA TYR A 462 26.08 5.93 -22.95
C TYR A 462 26.17 7.43 -23.17
N THR A 463 27.36 8.00 -23.01
CA THR A 463 27.63 9.40 -23.30
C THR A 463 28.43 9.47 -24.59
N VAL A 464 27.91 10.17 -25.59
CA VAL A 464 28.57 10.41 -26.86
C VAL A 464 28.71 11.92 -27.04
N LYS A 465 29.92 12.37 -27.34
CA LYS A 465 30.21 13.77 -27.62
C LYS A 465 30.08 14.02 -29.11
#